data_AF-A0A4Q3RUP9-F1
#
_entry.id   AF-A0A4Q3RUP9-F1
#
_cell.length_a   1.000
_cell.length_b   1.000
_cell.length_c   1.000
_cell.angle_alpha   90.00
_cell.angle_beta   90.00
_cell.angle_gamma   90.00
#
_symmetry.space_group_name_H-M   'P 1'
#
loop_
_entity.id
_entity.type
_entity.pdbx_description
1 polymer ?
#
loop_
_entity_poly.entity_id
_entity_poly.type
_entity_poly.pdbx_seq_one_letter_code
_entity_poly.pdbx_strand_id
1 'polypeptide(L)'
;MSLLASSSLVAASLLAGVVGLTSLAPSVAMAADECGNPSANAGAPDTLTCAGAYVTIDYTATTNGNLTLNMQDGVTVIGGLYATGNAGENITVRATTTAPGLGDPTIGNATGYAIQLQGNGPSVIVDLRTSDPGVDVAPQIGGLRGIFADNNAGNVTIRMNEGAIGASGGFGINAVATGGDVLINLTNGTTVSANSTAIRALSDGVVNITTTGLISSNQTGIFASGAGGVFIETGAVSGLGPAGIQAQSSGGPAVVTTNGAVSGGVGIIANAGGGGASVVTLGGNVTGLTGSGVVMDVNAGSLLLVSNGNTITGATNGVTVTASGVSLVDVIAADVTANGGNGIDVTATHPNAAVFASSTGLITATGDGVNIDAVGEATATVNDVTAGGAGVVVDSAQNDATINVNGNVTGGGGVSATAGAGVVVDSAQNDATINVNG
;
A
#
# COMPACT_ATOMS: atom_id res chain seq x y z
N MET A 1 -46.74 -60.50 65.23
CA MET A 1 -46.19 -60.70 63.87
C MET A 1 -45.96 -59.31 63.30
N SER A 2 -44.70 -58.87 63.23
CA SER A 2 -43.94 -58.76 61.96
C SER A 2 -44.41 -57.52 61.17
N LEU A 3 -43.64 -56.49 60.84
CA LEU A 3 -42.18 -56.35 60.67
C LEU A 3 -41.91 -54.83 60.42
N LEU A 4 -40.75 -54.31 60.89
CA LEU A 4 -39.81 -53.34 60.25
C LEU A 4 -40.37 -52.14 59.42
N ALA A 5 -39.85 -50.91 59.46
CA ALA A 5 -38.69 -50.31 60.11
C ALA A 5 -38.75 -48.77 59.94
N SER A 6 -38.04 -48.08 60.85
CA SER A 6 -37.38 -46.75 60.80
C SER A 6 -37.49 -45.91 59.49
N SER A 7 -37.56 -44.58 59.54
CA SER A 7 -36.57 -43.70 60.20
C SER A 7 -37.05 -42.25 60.28
N SER A 8 -36.79 -41.62 61.44
CA SER A 8 -36.44 -40.20 61.68
C SER A 8 -37.06 -39.13 60.78
N LEU A 9 -38.18 -38.59 61.28
CA LEU A 9 -38.65 -37.23 61.06
C LEU A 9 -37.87 -36.27 61.99
N VAL A 10 -37.87 -34.98 61.65
CA VAL A 10 -37.42 -33.78 62.42
C VAL A 10 -35.99 -33.30 62.10
N ALA A 11 -35.87 -32.29 61.25
CA ALA A 11 -35.89 -30.89 61.68
C ALA A 11 -35.94 -29.95 60.46
N ALA A 12 -36.87 -29.01 60.51
CA ALA A 12 -37.05 -27.94 59.55
C ALA A 12 -36.18 -26.73 59.90
N SER A 13 -35.55 -26.14 58.89
CA SER A 13 -35.40 -24.69 58.71
C SER A 13 -34.84 -24.47 57.29
N LEU A 14 -35.63 -23.96 56.35
CA LEU A 14 -35.89 -22.53 56.15
C LEU A 14 -34.60 -21.76 55.84
N LEU A 15 -34.19 -21.77 54.57
CA LEU A 15 -33.64 -20.59 53.94
C LEU A 15 -33.83 -20.68 52.43
N ALA A 16 -34.73 -19.84 51.92
CA ALA A 16 -34.79 -19.47 50.51
C ALA A 16 -33.48 -18.75 50.16
N GLY A 17 -32.45 -19.55 49.86
CA GLY A 17 -31.18 -19.10 49.32
C GLY A 17 -31.33 -18.96 47.81
N VAL A 18 -31.49 -17.71 47.38
CA VAL A 18 -31.16 -17.15 46.07
C VAL A 18 -30.52 -18.18 45.13
N VAL A 19 -31.25 -18.51 44.05
CA VAL A 19 -30.70 -19.11 42.85
C VAL A 19 -29.64 -18.14 42.34
N GLY A 20 -28.42 -18.32 42.83
CA GLY A 20 -27.22 -17.69 42.31
C GLY A 20 -26.98 -18.26 40.93
N LEU A 21 -27.66 -17.69 39.92
CA LEU A 21 -26.95 -17.34 38.71
C LEU A 21 -25.85 -16.38 39.17
N THR A 22 -24.71 -16.93 39.59
CA THR A 22 -23.46 -16.24 39.35
C THR A 22 -23.44 -16.08 37.85
N SER A 23 -23.86 -14.92 37.35
CA SER A 23 -23.36 -14.42 36.11
C SER A 23 -21.85 -14.55 36.27
N LEU A 24 -21.26 -15.56 35.63
CA LEU A 24 -19.83 -15.62 35.41
C LEU A 24 -19.51 -14.23 34.88
N ALA A 25 -18.77 -13.46 35.67
CA ALA A 25 -18.36 -12.14 35.24
C ALA A 25 -17.68 -12.35 33.88
N PRO A 26 -18.17 -11.74 32.79
CA PRO A 26 -17.56 -11.87 31.48
C PRO A 26 -16.20 -11.16 31.57
N SER A 27 -15.16 -11.89 31.97
CA SER A 27 -13.76 -11.42 32.07
C SER A 27 -12.78 -12.38 32.74
N VAL A 28 -13.21 -13.50 33.35
CA VAL A 28 -12.23 -14.39 34.01
C VAL A 28 -11.67 -15.41 33.01
N ALA A 29 -10.51 -15.12 32.44
CA ALA A 29 -9.65 -16.13 31.82
C ALA A 29 -9.45 -17.27 32.84
N MET A 30 -9.83 -18.50 32.50
CA MET A 30 -9.84 -19.60 33.47
C MET A 30 -8.45 -20.21 33.73
N ALA A 31 -7.37 -19.73 33.09
CA ALA A 31 -5.99 -20.04 33.41
C ALA A 31 -5.02 -19.02 32.78
N ALA A 32 -3.79 -18.95 33.27
CA ALA A 32 -2.77 -18.01 32.79
C ALA A 32 -2.17 -18.34 31.39
N ASP A 33 -2.63 -19.41 30.74
CA ASP A 33 -2.16 -19.92 29.44
C ASP A 33 -3.32 -20.57 28.68
N GLU A 34 -4.23 -19.74 28.15
CA GLU A 34 -5.48 -20.18 27.52
C GLU A 34 -5.53 -19.89 26.02
N CYS A 35 -4.46 -20.14 25.27
CA CYS A 35 -4.62 -20.25 23.81
C CYS A 35 -5.30 -21.57 23.39
N GLY A 36 -6.40 -21.88 24.10
CA GLY A 36 -7.29 -23.02 23.96
C GLY A 36 -8.68 -22.61 23.44
N ASN A 37 -9.66 -23.53 23.54
CA ASN A 37 -10.91 -23.47 22.80
C ASN A 37 -11.77 -22.19 23.05
N PRO A 38 -11.94 -21.28 22.06
CA PRO A 38 -12.71 -20.03 22.22
C PRO A 38 -14.21 -20.28 22.40
N SER A 39 -14.73 -21.44 21.98
CA SER A 39 -16.15 -21.75 22.14
C SER A 39 -16.60 -21.97 23.61
N ALA A 40 -15.68 -21.96 24.57
CA ALA A 40 -15.99 -22.16 25.99
C ALA A 40 -16.79 -21.01 26.63
N ASN A 41 -16.82 -19.81 26.02
CA ASN A 41 -17.41 -18.60 26.60
C ASN A 41 -18.87 -18.31 26.18
N ALA A 42 -19.54 -19.25 25.51
CA ALA A 42 -20.99 -19.17 25.25
C ALA A 42 -21.51 -17.84 24.63
N GLY A 43 -20.71 -17.11 23.83
CA GLY A 43 -21.15 -15.86 23.19
C GLY A 43 -20.50 -14.57 23.69
N ALA A 44 -19.72 -14.60 24.77
CA ALA A 44 -19.04 -13.40 25.24
C ALA A 44 -17.72 -13.16 24.48
N PRO A 45 -17.21 -11.92 24.44
CA PRO A 45 -15.90 -11.63 23.86
C PRO A 45 -14.80 -12.46 24.51
N ASP A 46 -13.96 -13.08 23.67
CA ASP A 46 -12.81 -13.87 24.09
C ASP A 46 -11.55 -13.03 24.03
N THR A 47 -10.82 -12.97 25.15
CA THR A 47 -9.47 -12.38 25.19
C THR A 47 -8.51 -13.44 25.70
N LEU A 48 -7.76 -14.03 24.78
CA LEU A 48 -6.78 -15.08 25.08
C LEU A 48 -5.39 -14.46 25.13
N THR A 49 -4.61 -14.82 26.13
CA THR A 49 -3.23 -14.35 26.28
C THR A 49 -2.30 -15.55 26.12
N CYS A 50 -1.48 -15.51 25.07
CA CYS A 50 -0.53 -16.57 24.74
C CYS A 50 0.83 -16.27 25.37
N ALA A 51 1.47 -17.28 25.94
CA ALA A 51 2.82 -17.24 26.49
C ALA A 51 3.60 -18.50 26.06
N GLY A 52 4.89 -18.38 25.75
CA GLY A 52 5.73 -19.53 25.39
C GLY A 52 5.59 -19.97 23.93
N ALA A 53 5.66 -21.28 23.67
CA ALA A 53 5.77 -21.84 22.33
C ALA A 53 4.51 -22.62 21.92
N TYR A 54 3.98 -22.32 20.74
CA TYR A 54 2.82 -22.99 20.16
C TYR A 54 3.17 -23.62 18.82
N VAL A 55 2.63 -24.81 18.56
CA VAL A 55 2.72 -25.42 17.24
C VAL A 55 1.82 -24.66 16.27
N THR A 56 0.53 -24.59 16.55
CA THR A 56 -0.45 -23.85 15.75
C THR A 56 -1.52 -23.30 16.68
N ILE A 57 -2.02 -22.11 16.38
CA ILE A 57 -3.22 -21.55 17.00
C ILE A 57 -4.31 -21.56 15.93
N ASP A 58 -5.41 -22.29 16.14
CA ASP A 58 -6.47 -22.47 15.14
C ASP A 58 -7.87 -22.28 15.76
N TYR A 59 -8.53 -21.20 15.33
CA TYR A 59 -9.89 -20.83 15.73
C TYR A 59 -10.84 -20.78 14.53
N THR A 60 -10.72 -21.72 13.59
CA THR A 60 -11.57 -21.78 12.39
C THR A 60 -12.95 -22.41 12.63
N ALA A 61 -13.13 -23.17 13.72
CA ALA A 61 -14.34 -23.99 13.93
C ALA A 61 -15.58 -23.17 14.36
N THR A 62 -15.42 -22.17 15.23
CA THR A 62 -16.36 -21.08 15.53
C THR A 62 -15.79 -20.15 16.61
N THR A 63 -15.93 -18.84 16.43
CA THR A 63 -15.88 -17.85 17.51
C THR A 63 -17.30 -17.47 17.90
N ASN A 64 -17.56 -17.25 19.18
CA ASN A 64 -18.87 -16.82 19.68
C ASN A 64 -18.67 -15.48 20.37
N GLY A 65 -18.53 -14.42 19.60
CA GLY A 65 -18.16 -13.07 20.06
C GLY A 65 -16.85 -12.57 19.44
N ASN A 66 -16.47 -11.34 19.80
CA ASN A 66 -15.19 -10.78 19.36
C ASN A 66 -14.03 -11.64 19.89
N LEU A 67 -13.08 -11.96 19.02
CA LEU A 67 -11.85 -12.67 19.40
C LEU A 67 -10.69 -11.70 19.49
N THR A 68 -9.98 -11.70 20.60
CA THR A 68 -8.71 -11.00 20.76
C THR A 68 -7.61 -11.93 21.27
N LEU A 69 -6.50 -12.01 20.55
CA LEU A 69 -5.31 -12.78 20.88
C LEU A 69 -4.19 -11.82 21.26
N ASN A 70 -3.79 -11.85 22.53
CA ASN A 70 -2.65 -11.10 23.06
C ASN A 70 -1.41 -12.00 23.02
N MET A 71 -0.45 -11.68 22.17
CA MET A 71 0.83 -12.35 22.07
C MET A 71 1.80 -11.65 23.03
N GLN A 72 2.16 -12.29 24.13
CA GLN A 72 3.17 -11.76 25.05
C GLN A 72 4.57 -11.77 24.43
N ASP A 73 5.50 -11.07 25.07
CA ASP A 73 6.92 -11.10 24.75
C ASP A 73 7.46 -12.54 24.70
N GLY A 74 8.36 -12.79 23.76
CA GLY A 74 9.01 -14.08 23.55
C GLY A 74 8.11 -15.20 23.01
N VAL A 75 6.83 -14.93 22.74
CA VAL A 75 5.93 -15.95 22.18
C VAL A 75 6.42 -16.40 20.82
N THR A 76 6.52 -17.72 20.64
CA THR A 76 6.90 -18.33 19.36
C THR A 76 5.79 -19.23 18.86
N VAL A 77 5.33 -19.03 17.63
CA VAL A 77 4.35 -19.90 16.95
C VAL A 77 5.00 -20.46 15.69
N ILE A 78 5.05 -21.79 15.48
CA ILE A 78 5.85 -22.39 14.38
C ILE A 78 5.04 -22.75 13.14
N GLY A 79 3.77 -23.08 13.32
CA GLY A 79 2.84 -23.56 12.29
C GLY A 79 1.73 -22.56 11.97
N GLY A 80 1.92 -21.29 12.32
CA GLY A 80 1.00 -20.20 12.04
C GLY A 80 -0.15 -20.01 13.04
N LEU A 81 -0.82 -18.87 12.87
CA LEU A 81 -2.00 -18.47 13.61
C LEU A 81 -3.17 -18.31 12.63
N TYR A 82 -4.28 -19.00 12.92
CA TYR A 82 -5.49 -19.03 12.10
C TYR A 82 -6.71 -18.65 12.94
N ALA A 83 -7.53 -17.74 12.43
CA ALA A 83 -8.82 -17.43 13.04
C ALA A 83 -9.86 -17.07 11.99
N THR A 84 -11.08 -17.58 12.18
CA THR A 84 -12.24 -17.23 11.37
C THR A 84 -13.34 -16.67 12.27
N GLY A 85 -13.75 -15.44 12.01
CA GLY A 85 -14.77 -14.72 12.77
C GLY A 85 -16.12 -14.76 12.05
N ASN A 86 -17.19 -14.87 12.83
CA ASN A 86 -18.56 -14.82 12.33
C ASN A 86 -19.00 -13.38 12.03
N ALA A 87 -20.23 -13.27 11.51
CA ALA A 87 -20.85 -11.98 11.26
C ALA A 87 -20.96 -11.14 12.55
N GLY A 88 -20.58 -9.87 12.47
CA GLY A 88 -20.66 -8.94 13.61
C GLY A 88 -19.48 -9.01 14.58
N GLU A 89 -18.51 -9.91 14.37
CA GLU A 89 -17.37 -10.08 15.27
C GLU A 89 -16.11 -9.36 14.78
N ASN A 90 -15.32 -8.86 15.73
CA ASN A 90 -13.97 -8.40 15.48
C ASN A 90 -12.98 -9.51 15.76
N ILE A 91 -11.97 -9.65 14.90
CA ILE A 91 -10.82 -10.52 15.13
C ILE A 91 -9.60 -9.63 15.33
N THR A 92 -8.92 -9.76 16.46
CA THR A 92 -7.73 -8.98 16.77
C THR A 92 -6.59 -9.90 17.18
N VAL A 93 -5.45 -9.78 16.53
CA VAL A 93 -4.16 -10.29 17.02
C VAL A 93 -3.33 -9.08 17.42
N ARG A 94 -2.80 -9.05 18.64
CA ARG A 94 -1.95 -7.96 19.08
C ARG A 94 -0.77 -8.43 19.91
N ALA A 95 0.36 -7.73 19.79
CA ALA A 95 1.49 -7.91 20.70
C ALA A 95 1.17 -7.27 22.06
N THR A 96 1.76 -7.76 23.14
CA THR A 96 1.62 -7.20 24.48
C THR A 96 2.95 -7.24 25.20
N THR A 97 3.54 -6.07 25.38
CA THR A 97 4.76 -5.91 26.18
C THR A 97 4.46 -6.14 27.65
N THR A 98 5.07 -7.18 28.21
CA THR A 98 4.96 -7.60 29.61
C THR A 98 6.17 -7.17 30.43
N ALA A 99 7.37 -7.18 29.86
CA ALA A 99 8.57 -6.63 30.48
C ALA A 99 9.65 -6.33 29.42
N PRO A 100 10.50 -5.30 29.63
CA PRO A 100 11.62 -5.05 28.74
C PRO A 100 12.60 -6.22 28.70
N GLY A 101 13.17 -6.54 27.54
CA GLY A 101 14.25 -7.53 27.45
C GLY A 101 13.81 -8.96 27.17
N LEU A 102 12.51 -9.20 26.95
CA LEU A 102 11.94 -10.54 26.75
C LEU A 102 11.80 -10.93 25.27
N GLY A 103 12.11 -10.01 24.34
CA GLY A 103 11.98 -10.19 22.90
C GLY A 103 10.54 -10.15 22.42
N ASP A 104 10.33 -9.89 21.12
CA ASP A 104 8.98 -9.78 20.57
C ASP A 104 8.43 -11.09 20.00
N PRO A 105 7.12 -11.16 19.72
CA PRO A 105 6.52 -12.35 19.11
C PRO A 105 7.19 -12.76 17.79
N THR A 106 7.49 -14.06 17.68
CA THR A 106 7.95 -14.70 16.46
C THR A 106 6.87 -15.67 15.95
N ILE A 107 6.36 -15.44 14.74
CA ILE A 107 5.31 -16.27 14.15
C ILE A 107 5.80 -16.80 12.81
N GLY A 108 6.02 -18.10 12.77
CA GLY A 108 6.49 -18.91 11.65
C GLY A 108 5.37 -19.76 11.03
N ASN A 109 5.43 -20.01 9.72
CA ASN A 109 4.75 -21.14 9.07
C ASN A 109 5.40 -21.49 7.71
N ALA A 110 6.29 -22.48 7.71
CA ALA A 110 7.05 -22.85 6.51
C ALA A 110 6.20 -23.32 5.31
N THR A 111 4.96 -23.75 5.55
CA THR A 111 4.08 -24.32 4.51
C THR A 111 2.86 -23.47 4.18
N GLY A 112 2.60 -22.40 4.93
CA GLY A 112 1.38 -21.61 4.84
C GLY A 112 1.57 -20.15 5.21
N TYR A 113 0.49 -19.54 5.69
CA TYR A 113 0.52 -18.18 6.24
C TYR A 113 1.06 -18.20 7.67
N ALA A 114 1.93 -17.26 8.01
CA ALA A 114 2.29 -17.03 9.40
C ALA A 114 1.07 -16.57 10.21
N ILE A 115 0.27 -15.64 9.65
CA ILE A 115 -1.00 -15.19 10.23
C ILE A 115 -2.08 -15.24 9.15
N GLN A 116 -3.20 -15.90 9.42
CA GLN A 116 -4.38 -15.95 8.57
C GLN A 116 -5.64 -15.61 9.36
N LEU A 117 -6.20 -14.43 9.12
CA LEU A 117 -7.44 -13.97 9.73
C LEU A 117 -8.50 -13.77 8.66
N GLN A 118 -9.69 -14.33 8.89
CA GLN A 118 -10.85 -14.21 8.01
C GLN A 118 -12.06 -13.75 8.81
N GLY A 119 -12.56 -12.54 8.55
CA GLY A 119 -13.70 -11.96 9.24
C GLY A 119 -14.92 -11.76 8.33
N ASN A 120 -16.08 -11.65 8.97
CA ASN A 120 -17.31 -11.18 8.35
C ASN A 120 -17.99 -10.10 9.20
N GLY A 121 -17.22 -9.40 10.03
CA GLY A 121 -17.70 -8.41 10.99
C GLY A 121 -17.09 -7.03 10.77
N PRO A 122 -17.14 -6.15 11.78
CA PRO A 122 -16.74 -4.75 11.62
C PRO A 122 -15.25 -4.60 11.30
N SER A 123 -14.37 -5.46 11.82
CA SER A 123 -12.92 -5.34 11.62
C SER A 123 -12.14 -6.64 11.80
N VAL A 124 -11.08 -6.78 10.99
CA VAL A 124 -9.96 -7.71 11.22
C VAL A 124 -8.70 -6.89 11.48
N ILE A 125 -8.04 -7.13 12.61
CA ILE A 125 -6.93 -6.31 13.12
C ILE A 125 -5.72 -7.19 13.43
N VAL A 126 -4.58 -6.85 12.86
CA VAL A 126 -3.25 -7.35 13.25
C VAL A 126 -2.46 -6.16 13.76
N ASP A 127 -2.32 -6.01 15.08
CA ASP A 127 -1.59 -4.90 15.71
C ASP A 127 -0.39 -5.42 16.49
N LEU A 128 0.71 -5.68 15.79
CA LEU A 128 1.94 -6.18 16.36
C LEU A 128 2.88 -5.03 16.74
N ARG A 129 2.33 -3.87 17.11
CA ARG A 129 3.14 -2.79 17.66
C ARG A 129 3.60 -3.12 19.07
N THR A 130 4.86 -2.86 19.33
CA THR A 130 5.54 -3.08 20.61
C THR A 130 5.81 -1.72 21.24
N SER A 131 5.84 -1.66 22.57
CA SER A 131 6.25 -0.45 23.28
C SER A 131 7.55 -0.65 24.04
N ASP A 132 8.25 -1.76 23.79
CA ASP A 132 9.48 -2.10 24.50
C ASP A 132 10.61 -1.13 24.09
N PRO A 133 11.16 -0.32 25.02
CA PRO A 133 12.30 0.55 24.74
C PRO A 133 13.66 -0.21 24.75
N GLY A 134 13.67 -1.54 24.83
CA GLY A 134 14.86 -2.41 24.87
C GLY A 134 15.55 -2.64 23.53
N VAL A 135 16.79 -3.18 23.57
CA VAL A 135 17.54 -3.69 22.38
C VAL A 135 17.03 -5.10 22.07
N ASP A 136 15.72 -5.22 21.93
CA ASP A 136 15.06 -6.50 21.85
C ASP A 136 14.91 -6.94 20.40
N VAL A 137 14.73 -8.25 20.22
CA VAL A 137 14.52 -8.81 18.89
C VAL A 137 13.11 -8.43 18.45
N ALA A 138 13.04 -7.44 17.55
CA ALA A 138 11.81 -6.95 16.94
C ALA A 138 10.94 -8.08 16.34
N PRO A 139 9.60 -7.92 16.22
CA PRO A 139 8.71 -9.00 15.80
C PRO A 139 9.12 -9.64 14.48
N GLN A 140 9.10 -10.96 14.40
CA GLN A 140 9.49 -11.72 13.21
C GLN A 140 8.32 -12.56 12.69
N ILE A 141 7.79 -12.19 11.53
CA ILE A 141 6.68 -12.88 10.89
C ILE A 141 7.19 -13.57 9.63
N GLY A 142 7.31 -14.89 9.64
CA GLY A 142 7.95 -15.66 8.58
C GLY A 142 7.08 -16.80 8.06
N GLY A 143 6.94 -16.98 6.75
CA GLY A 143 6.24 -18.18 6.25
C GLY A 143 6.42 -18.46 4.76
N LEU A 144 5.67 -19.45 4.26
CA LEU A 144 5.43 -19.54 2.81
C LEU A 144 4.68 -18.29 2.35
N ARG A 145 3.84 -17.71 3.19
CA ARG A 145 3.20 -16.41 3.05
C ARG A 145 3.24 -15.71 4.41
N GLY A 146 3.28 -14.39 4.45
CA GLY A 146 3.34 -13.64 5.71
C GLY A 146 1.97 -13.51 6.36
N ILE A 147 1.34 -12.34 6.21
CA ILE A 147 0.05 -12.01 6.81
C ILE A 147 -1.04 -12.07 5.74
N PHE A 148 -2.12 -12.79 6.03
CA PHE A 148 -3.39 -12.74 5.30
C PHE A 148 -4.48 -12.24 6.24
N ALA A 149 -5.09 -11.11 5.89
CA ALA A 149 -6.19 -10.54 6.62
C ALA A 149 -7.30 -10.19 5.64
N ASP A 150 -8.43 -10.87 5.75
CA ASP A 150 -9.57 -10.75 4.85
C ASP A 150 -10.82 -10.44 5.67
N ASN A 151 -11.57 -9.41 5.29
CA ASN A 151 -12.83 -9.06 5.94
C ASN A 151 -13.91 -8.70 4.92
N ASN A 152 -14.98 -9.49 4.90
CA ASN A 152 -16.02 -9.34 3.88
C ASN A 152 -16.98 -8.16 4.14
N ALA A 153 -17.12 -7.73 5.40
CA ALA A 153 -18.17 -6.79 5.80
C ALA A 153 -17.64 -5.45 6.35
N GLY A 154 -16.33 -5.34 6.60
CA GLY A 154 -15.76 -4.18 7.27
C GLY A 154 -14.29 -4.01 6.99
N ASN A 155 -13.58 -3.40 7.94
CA ASN A 155 -12.22 -2.93 7.72
C ASN A 155 -11.17 -4.01 7.92
N VAL A 156 -10.00 -3.83 7.30
CA VAL A 156 -8.76 -4.55 7.64
C VAL A 156 -7.71 -3.56 8.11
N THR A 157 -7.08 -3.85 9.24
CA THR A 157 -6.02 -3.02 9.81
C THR A 157 -4.80 -3.88 10.14
N ILE A 158 -3.63 -3.47 9.65
CA ILE A 158 -2.34 -4.11 9.96
C ILE A 158 -1.37 -3.03 10.46
N ARG A 159 -0.78 -3.23 11.63
CA ARG A 159 0.16 -2.29 12.25
C ARG A 159 1.37 -3.01 12.81
N MET A 160 2.54 -2.46 12.52
CA MET A 160 3.84 -2.82 13.09
C MET A 160 4.68 -1.55 13.20
N ASN A 161 5.47 -1.41 14.25
CA ASN A 161 6.36 -0.26 14.43
C ASN A 161 7.84 -0.65 14.39
N GLU A 162 8.16 -1.92 14.20
CA GLU A 162 9.49 -2.47 13.97
C GLU A 162 9.36 -3.92 13.48
N GLY A 163 10.50 -4.55 13.18
CA GLY A 163 10.56 -5.98 12.85
C GLY A 163 10.56 -6.28 11.36
N ALA A 164 10.24 -7.52 11.03
CA ALA A 164 10.28 -8.00 9.66
C ALA A 164 9.12 -8.96 9.36
N ILE A 165 8.57 -8.80 8.16
CA ILE A 165 7.65 -9.76 7.54
C ILE A 165 8.36 -10.40 6.36
N GLY A 166 8.60 -11.71 6.42
CA GLY A 166 9.24 -12.51 5.40
C GLY A 166 8.32 -13.57 4.82
N ALA A 167 8.15 -13.57 3.50
CA ALA A 167 7.40 -14.57 2.78
C ALA A 167 8.28 -15.25 1.72
N SER A 168 8.63 -16.51 1.97
CA SER A 168 9.44 -17.32 1.06
C SER A 168 8.70 -17.69 -0.23
N GLY A 169 7.37 -17.63 -0.22
CA GLY A 169 6.48 -17.71 -1.37
C GLY A 169 5.45 -16.57 -1.34
N GLY A 170 4.62 -16.46 -2.38
CA GLY A 170 3.41 -15.61 -2.37
C GLY A 170 3.58 -14.20 -1.79
N PHE A 171 2.67 -13.80 -0.91
CA PHE A 171 2.54 -12.44 -0.39
C PHE A 171 3.24 -12.25 0.96
N GLY A 172 3.88 -11.09 1.14
CA GLY A 172 4.30 -10.61 2.46
C GLY A 172 3.08 -10.23 3.30
N ILE A 173 2.29 -9.31 2.78
CA ILE A 173 0.97 -8.92 3.32
C ILE A 173 -0.07 -9.04 2.20
N ASN A 174 -1.19 -9.70 2.49
CA ASN A 174 -2.39 -9.69 1.67
C ASN A 174 -3.58 -9.25 2.53
N ALA A 175 -3.98 -7.99 2.38
CA ALA A 175 -5.08 -7.34 3.09
C ALA A 175 -6.26 -7.12 2.15
N VAL A 176 -7.45 -7.62 2.49
CA VAL A 176 -8.64 -7.56 1.64
C VAL A 176 -9.85 -7.12 2.46
N ALA A 177 -10.53 -6.05 2.05
CA ALA A 177 -11.74 -5.53 2.67
C ALA A 177 -12.84 -5.29 1.62
N THR A 178 -13.79 -6.21 1.45
CA THR A 178 -14.87 -6.06 0.45
C THR A 178 -16.08 -5.26 0.94
N GLY A 179 -15.99 -4.65 2.13
CA GLY A 179 -17.08 -3.85 2.71
C GLY A 179 -16.60 -2.66 3.53
N GLY A 180 -15.31 -2.36 3.50
CA GLY A 180 -14.70 -1.32 4.33
C GLY A 180 -13.34 -0.90 3.79
N ASP A 181 -12.54 -0.29 4.66
CA ASP A 181 -11.24 0.25 4.32
C ASP A 181 -10.10 -0.72 4.64
N VAL A 182 -8.96 -0.56 3.96
CA VAL A 182 -7.69 -1.18 4.32
C VAL A 182 -6.74 -0.13 4.87
N LEU A 183 -6.20 -0.37 6.06
CA LEU A 183 -5.12 0.40 6.67
C LEU A 183 -3.91 -0.48 6.96
N ILE A 184 -2.77 -0.14 6.37
CA ILE A 184 -1.48 -0.78 6.65
C ILE A 184 -0.52 0.30 7.15
N ASN A 185 0.02 0.16 8.35
CA ASN A 185 0.94 1.12 8.95
C ASN A 185 2.18 0.42 9.53
N LEU A 186 3.30 0.50 8.83
CA LEU A 186 4.57 -0.19 9.12
C LEU A 186 5.68 0.83 9.36
N THR A 187 5.90 1.24 10.61
CA THR A 187 6.81 2.34 10.95
C THR A 187 8.17 1.86 11.49
N ASN A 188 9.01 2.81 11.89
CA ASN A 188 10.40 2.68 12.37
C ASN A 188 11.24 1.60 11.66
N GLY A 189 11.18 1.58 10.33
CA GLY A 189 12.03 0.69 9.55
C GLY A 189 11.54 -0.74 9.42
N THR A 190 10.29 -1.04 9.80
CA THR A 190 9.66 -2.36 9.58
C THR A 190 9.84 -2.79 8.12
N THR A 191 10.44 -3.96 7.91
CA THR A 191 10.72 -4.47 6.55
C THR A 191 9.68 -5.49 6.10
N VAL A 192 9.41 -5.53 4.79
CA VAL A 192 8.58 -6.59 4.18
C VAL A 192 9.35 -7.17 3.00
N SER A 193 9.54 -8.49 3.02
CA SER A 193 10.15 -9.24 1.92
C SER A 193 9.21 -10.36 1.45
N ALA A 194 9.03 -10.49 0.14
CA ALA A 194 8.16 -11.54 -0.42
C ALA A 194 8.62 -12.06 -1.78
N ASN A 195 8.31 -13.31 -2.09
CA ASN A 195 8.61 -13.85 -3.41
C ASN A 195 7.70 -13.29 -4.53
N SER A 196 6.40 -13.09 -4.27
CA SER A 196 5.47 -12.49 -5.24
C SER A 196 5.33 -11.00 -4.99
N THR A 197 4.33 -10.60 -4.22
CA THR A 197 4.05 -9.19 -3.93
C THR A 197 4.31 -8.92 -2.46
N ALA A 198 5.12 -7.91 -2.13
CA ALA A 198 5.41 -7.63 -0.72
C ALA A 198 4.17 -7.15 0.01
N ILE A 199 3.44 -6.18 -0.56
CA ILE A 199 2.17 -5.70 0.00
C ILE A 199 1.08 -5.71 -1.07
N ARG A 200 0.01 -6.47 -0.84
CA ARG A 200 -1.22 -6.45 -1.62
C ARG A 200 -2.37 -5.97 -0.75
N ALA A 201 -2.98 -4.86 -1.12
CA ALA A 201 -4.11 -4.26 -0.41
C ALA A 201 -5.29 -4.06 -1.37
N LEU A 202 -6.44 -4.67 -1.07
CA LEU A 202 -7.67 -4.56 -1.87
C LEU A 202 -8.81 -4.06 -0.98
N SER A 203 -9.56 -3.08 -1.47
CA SER A 203 -10.64 -2.46 -0.71
C SER A 203 -11.79 -2.03 -1.62
N ASP A 204 -13.03 -2.25 -1.17
CA ASP A 204 -14.20 -1.58 -1.74
C ASP A 204 -14.38 -0.16 -1.16
N GLY A 205 -13.59 0.21 -0.15
CA GLY A 205 -13.46 1.55 0.40
C GLY A 205 -12.12 2.20 0.03
N VAL A 206 -11.53 2.88 1.00
CA VAL A 206 -10.22 3.53 0.91
C VAL A 206 -9.10 2.52 1.20
N VAL A 207 -7.95 2.69 0.56
CA VAL A 207 -6.69 2.01 0.92
C VAL A 207 -5.68 3.05 1.41
N ASN A 208 -5.18 2.87 2.63
CA ASN A 208 -4.10 3.68 3.21
C ASN A 208 -2.92 2.77 3.55
N ILE A 209 -1.76 3.04 2.97
CA ILE A 209 -0.51 2.32 3.23
C ILE A 209 0.54 3.34 3.65
N THR A 210 1.07 3.20 4.85
CA THR A 210 2.23 3.96 5.33
C THR A 210 3.32 2.97 5.70
N THR A 211 4.49 3.07 5.06
CA THR A 211 5.67 2.28 5.42
C THR A 211 6.92 3.15 5.48
N THR A 212 7.84 2.89 6.40
CA THR A 212 9.13 3.61 6.46
C THR A 212 10.34 2.72 6.21
N GLY A 213 10.19 1.41 6.34
CA GLY A 213 11.24 0.44 6.06
C GLY A 213 11.33 0.02 4.59
N LEU A 214 12.25 -0.91 4.32
CA LEU A 214 12.43 -1.49 3.00
C LEU A 214 11.31 -2.46 2.65
N ILE A 215 10.70 -2.26 1.49
CA ILE A 215 9.76 -3.19 0.87
C ILE A 215 10.44 -3.86 -0.32
N SER A 216 10.61 -5.18 -0.28
CA SER A 216 11.33 -5.94 -1.30
C SER A 216 10.52 -7.13 -1.81
N SER A 217 10.47 -7.32 -3.12
CA SER A 217 9.87 -8.51 -3.72
C SER A 217 10.47 -8.88 -5.07
N ASN A 218 10.30 -10.14 -5.48
CA ASN A 218 10.70 -10.56 -6.82
C ASN A 218 9.66 -10.21 -7.89
N GLN A 219 8.42 -9.84 -7.51
CA GLN A 219 7.43 -9.31 -8.45
C GLN A 219 7.05 -7.87 -8.12
N THR A 220 5.85 -7.61 -7.59
CA THR A 220 5.39 -6.26 -7.33
C THR A 220 5.73 -5.83 -5.91
N GLY A 221 6.37 -4.67 -5.73
CA GLY A 221 6.63 -4.16 -4.37
C GLY A 221 5.32 -3.91 -3.61
N ILE A 222 4.53 -2.95 -4.08
CA ILE A 222 3.23 -2.59 -3.51
C ILE A 222 2.16 -2.61 -4.60
N PHE A 223 1.10 -3.38 -4.38
CA PHE A 223 -0.13 -3.34 -5.18
C PHE A 223 -1.29 -2.90 -4.28
N ALA A 224 -1.92 -1.78 -4.61
CA ALA A 224 -3.06 -1.24 -3.89
C ALA A 224 -4.21 -0.93 -4.85
N SER A 225 -5.40 -1.45 -4.57
CA SER A 225 -6.62 -1.18 -5.34
C SER A 225 -7.77 -0.84 -4.42
N GLY A 226 -8.40 0.31 -4.64
CA GLY A 226 -9.53 0.83 -3.85
C GLY A 226 -10.67 1.33 -4.72
N ALA A 227 -11.93 1.08 -4.34
CA ALA A 227 -13.05 1.78 -5.00
C ALA A 227 -13.15 3.24 -4.55
N GLY A 228 -12.74 3.54 -3.31
CA GLY A 228 -12.44 4.88 -2.82
C GLY A 228 -11.02 5.32 -3.19
N GLY A 229 -10.42 6.22 -2.40
CA GLY A 229 -9.05 6.68 -2.62
C GLY A 229 -7.99 5.62 -2.30
N VAL A 230 -6.84 5.72 -2.95
CA VAL A 230 -5.64 4.95 -2.64
C VAL A 230 -4.52 5.90 -2.27
N PHE A 231 -3.98 5.76 -1.06
CA PHE A 231 -2.93 6.60 -0.51
C PHE A 231 -1.76 5.72 -0.08
N ILE A 232 -0.60 5.95 -0.67
CA ILE A 232 0.63 5.20 -0.37
C ILE A 232 1.70 6.22 0.04
N GLU A 233 2.20 6.11 1.26
CA GLU A 233 3.43 6.75 1.71
C GLU A 233 4.44 5.66 2.05
N THR A 234 5.61 5.66 1.42
CA THR A 234 6.54 4.52 1.55
C THR A 234 8.00 4.95 1.63
N GLY A 235 8.81 4.15 2.32
CA GLY A 235 10.27 4.17 2.23
C GLY A 235 10.77 3.62 0.90
N ALA A 236 11.92 2.95 0.92
CA ALA A 236 12.47 2.33 -0.29
C ALA A 236 11.64 1.10 -0.73
N VAL A 237 11.42 0.96 -2.04
CA VAL A 237 10.68 -0.15 -2.64
C VAL A 237 11.47 -0.79 -3.78
N SER A 238 11.64 -2.11 -3.74
CA SER A 238 12.26 -2.91 -4.79
C SER A 238 11.32 -4.03 -5.22
N GLY A 239 10.63 -3.86 -6.35
CA GLY A 239 9.78 -4.90 -6.93
C GLY A 239 10.31 -5.32 -8.30
N LEU A 240 11.00 -6.46 -8.40
CA LEU A 240 11.72 -6.84 -9.63
C LEU A 240 10.82 -7.27 -10.82
N GLY A 241 9.51 -7.44 -10.60
CA GLY A 241 8.55 -7.84 -11.63
C GLY A 241 7.87 -6.65 -12.29
N PRO A 242 6.52 -6.62 -12.40
CA PRO A 242 5.85 -5.68 -13.29
C PRO A 242 5.88 -4.23 -12.80
N ALA A 243 5.86 -4.00 -11.49
CA ALA A 243 5.90 -2.64 -10.92
C ALA A 243 6.60 -2.58 -9.56
N GLY A 244 7.28 -1.48 -9.27
CA GLY A 244 7.70 -1.16 -7.91
C GLY A 244 6.47 -0.84 -7.06
N ILE A 245 5.70 0.15 -7.49
CA ILE A 245 4.42 0.55 -6.87
C ILE A 245 3.32 0.60 -7.92
N GLN A 246 2.15 0.04 -7.63
CA GLN A 246 0.94 0.15 -8.42
C GLN A 246 -0.22 0.58 -7.53
N ALA A 247 -0.70 1.81 -7.72
CA ALA A 247 -1.84 2.39 -7.02
C ALA A 247 -3.02 2.56 -8.00
N GLN A 248 -4.16 1.95 -7.68
CA GLN A 248 -5.35 1.95 -8.53
C GLN A 248 -6.58 2.38 -7.74
N SER A 249 -7.16 3.52 -8.09
CA SER A 249 -8.44 3.96 -7.55
C SER A 249 -9.49 4.00 -8.65
N SER A 250 -10.66 3.42 -8.43
CA SER A 250 -11.77 3.51 -9.41
C SER A 250 -12.72 4.67 -9.18
N GLY A 251 -12.76 5.24 -7.96
CA GLY A 251 -13.73 6.27 -7.58
C GLY A 251 -13.17 7.42 -6.74
N GLY A 252 -11.89 7.41 -6.39
CA GLY A 252 -11.21 8.46 -5.63
C GLY A 252 -9.86 8.83 -6.22
N PRO A 253 -9.00 9.52 -5.44
CA PRO A 253 -7.65 9.84 -5.87
C PRO A 253 -6.71 8.63 -5.76
N ALA A 254 -5.66 8.62 -6.56
CA ALA A 254 -4.50 7.74 -6.40
C ALA A 254 -3.28 8.59 -6.05
N VAL A 255 -2.84 8.56 -4.80
CA VAL A 255 -1.76 9.38 -4.26
C VAL A 255 -0.61 8.48 -3.83
N VAL A 256 0.58 8.71 -4.39
CA VAL A 256 1.81 8.01 -4.05
C VAL A 256 2.88 9.01 -3.63
N THR A 257 3.33 8.91 -2.39
CA THR A 257 4.47 9.65 -1.86
C THR A 257 5.57 8.65 -1.50
N THR A 258 6.78 8.89 -1.99
CA THR A 258 7.93 8.04 -1.70
C THR A 258 8.97 8.84 -0.94
N ASN A 259 9.60 8.24 0.07
CA ASN A 259 10.67 8.84 0.87
C ASN A 259 12.03 8.14 0.60
N GLY A 260 12.03 7.10 -0.24
CA GLY A 260 13.21 6.34 -0.63
C GLY A 260 13.13 5.93 -2.09
N ALA A 261 14.19 5.31 -2.59
CA ALA A 261 14.26 4.87 -3.98
C ALA A 261 13.20 3.81 -4.30
N VAL A 262 12.63 3.88 -5.51
CA VAL A 262 11.66 2.91 -6.02
C VAL A 262 12.18 2.29 -7.29
N SER A 263 12.09 0.96 -7.39
CA SER A 263 12.41 0.23 -8.61
C SER A 263 11.40 -0.87 -8.91
N GLY A 264 11.15 -1.08 -10.20
CA GLY A 264 10.50 -2.26 -10.73
C GLY A 264 10.35 -2.22 -12.23
N GLY A 265 9.65 -3.18 -12.85
CA GLY A 265 9.45 -3.23 -14.30
C GLY A 265 9.02 -1.86 -14.85
N VAL A 266 7.92 -1.35 -14.33
CA VAL A 266 7.65 0.09 -14.20
C VAL A 266 8.03 0.52 -12.78
N GLY A 267 8.62 1.70 -12.60
CA GLY A 267 8.93 2.18 -11.25
C GLY A 267 7.65 2.40 -10.43
N ILE A 268 6.81 3.33 -10.90
CA ILE A 268 5.53 3.68 -10.28
C ILE A 268 4.42 3.72 -11.33
N ILE A 269 3.27 3.10 -11.02
CA ILE A 269 2.01 3.23 -11.75
C ILE A 269 0.98 3.87 -10.80
N ALA A 270 0.43 5.02 -11.17
CA ALA A 270 -0.65 5.67 -10.43
C ALA A 270 -1.86 5.91 -11.35
N ASN A 271 -2.93 5.15 -11.13
CA ASN A 271 -4.15 5.19 -11.94
C ASN A 271 -5.35 5.62 -11.09
N ALA A 272 -5.94 6.77 -11.43
CA ALA A 272 -7.19 7.26 -10.86
C ALA A 272 -8.31 7.13 -11.91
N GLY A 273 -8.82 5.91 -12.07
CA GLY A 273 -9.61 5.43 -13.21
C GLY A 273 -11.02 6.00 -13.35
N GLY A 274 -11.50 6.87 -12.44
CA GLY A 274 -12.85 7.44 -12.58
C GLY A 274 -13.30 8.56 -11.64
N GLY A 275 -12.54 8.97 -10.62
CA GLY A 275 -13.13 9.87 -9.59
C GLY A 275 -12.23 10.82 -8.82
N GLY A 276 -10.94 10.98 -9.15
CA GLY A 276 -10.09 11.87 -8.38
C GLY A 276 -8.72 12.13 -8.99
N ALA A 277 -7.92 12.93 -8.28
CA ALA A 277 -6.59 13.29 -8.75
C ALA A 277 -5.62 12.09 -8.72
N SER A 278 -4.72 12.03 -9.70
CA SER A 278 -3.53 11.18 -9.64
C SER A 278 -2.34 12.04 -9.24
N VAL A 279 -1.72 11.74 -8.10
CA VAL A 279 -0.63 12.53 -7.53
C VAL A 279 0.54 11.63 -7.20
N VAL A 280 1.72 11.93 -7.74
CA VAL A 280 2.97 11.23 -7.42
C VAL A 280 4.00 12.25 -6.94
N THR A 281 4.48 12.08 -5.71
CA THR A 281 5.54 12.89 -5.11
C THR A 281 6.74 12.03 -4.79
N LEU A 282 7.90 12.37 -5.34
CA LEU A 282 9.14 11.62 -5.17
C LEU A 282 10.03 12.26 -4.12
N GLY A 283 10.47 11.45 -3.16
CA GLY A 283 11.51 11.77 -2.19
C GLY A 283 12.76 10.89 -2.36
N GLY A 284 12.76 10.01 -3.37
CA GLY A 284 13.91 9.24 -3.81
C GLY A 284 13.84 8.95 -5.32
N ASN A 285 14.95 8.45 -5.88
CA ASN A 285 15.03 8.11 -7.30
C ASN A 285 14.04 7.02 -7.69
N VAL A 286 13.51 7.09 -8.91
CA VAL A 286 12.60 6.08 -9.47
C VAL A 286 13.22 5.43 -10.69
N THR A 287 13.17 4.11 -10.76
CA THR A 287 13.73 3.33 -11.88
C THR A 287 12.72 2.32 -12.42
N GLY A 288 12.33 2.49 -13.68
CA GLY A 288 11.68 1.48 -14.51
C GLY A 288 12.72 0.58 -15.16
N LEU A 289 12.83 -0.66 -14.70
CA LEU A 289 13.85 -1.63 -15.12
C LEU A 289 13.61 -2.13 -16.55
N THR A 290 12.35 -2.27 -16.95
CA THR A 290 11.96 -2.80 -18.28
C THR A 290 10.93 -1.94 -19.00
N GLY A 291 10.31 -0.98 -18.31
CA GLY A 291 9.32 -0.05 -18.82
C GLY A 291 9.62 1.37 -18.36
N SER A 292 8.57 2.17 -18.18
CA SER A 292 8.74 3.57 -17.81
C SER A 292 9.16 3.75 -16.35
N GLY A 293 9.81 4.87 -16.03
CA GLY A 293 10.07 5.24 -14.64
C GLY A 293 8.76 5.49 -13.89
N VAL A 294 7.95 6.41 -14.41
CA VAL A 294 6.63 6.73 -13.87
C VAL A 294 5.57 6.63 -14.97
N VAL A 295 4.45 5.98 -14.66
CA VAL A 295 3.23 5.96 -15.48
C VAL A 295 2.09 6.51 -14.66
N MET A 296 1.38 7.50 -15.21
CA MET A 296 0.17 8.05 -14.61
C MET A 296 -0.97 8.05 -15.62
N ASP A 297 -2.13 7.59 -15.16
CA ASP A 297 -3.35 7.50 -15.97
C ASP A 297 -4.53 8.07 -15.17
N VAL A 298 -5.27 8.98 -15.78
CA VAL A 298 -6.36 9.69 -15.12
C VAL A 298 -7.49 10.02 -16.08
N ASN A 299 -8.72 9.72 -15.66
CA ASN A 299 -9.92 9.95 -16.46
C ASN A 299 -10.77 11.12 -15.95
N ALA A 300 -10.50 11.63 -14.74
CA ALA A 300 -11.21 12.78 -14.14
C ALA A 300 -10.34 13.46 -13.07
N GLY A 301 -10.61 14.72 -12.73
CA GLY A 301 -9.86 15.44 -11.69
C GLY A 301 -8.62 16.16 -12.25
N SER A 302 -7.47 15.95 -11.61
CA SER A 302 -6.18 16.56 -11.98
C SER A 302 -5.03 15.55 -11.91
N LEU A 303 -3.94 15.86 -12.59
CA LEU A 303 -2.69 15.10 -12.52
C LEU A 303 -1.56 15.97 -12.00
N LEU A 304 -0.80 15.45 -11.04
CA LEU A 304 0.40 16.10 -10.54
C LEU A 304 1.54 15.10 -10.34
N LEU A 305 2.66 15.30 -11.03
CA LEU A 305 3.93 14.63 -10.73
C LEU A 305 4.93 15.66 -10.20
N VAL A 306 5.54 15.41 -9.04
CA VAL A 306 6.62 16.23 -8.48
C VAL A 306 7.80 15.34 -8.08
N SER A 307 8.93 15.55 -8.74
CA SER A 307 10.15 14.76 -8.49
C SER A 307 11.04 15.27 -7.34
N ASN A 308 10.87 16.53 -6.90
CA ASN A 308 11.68 17.18 -5.85
C ASN A 308 13.21 17.05 -6.01
N GLY A 309 13.71 17.14 -7.25
CA GLY A 309 15.15 17.00 -7.52
C GLY A 309 15.64 15.55 -7.66
N ASN A 310 14.77 14.55 -7.53
CA ASN A 310 15.13 13.15 -7.71
C ASN A 310 15.10 12.73 -9.18
N THR A 311 15.97 11.80 -9.55
CA THR A 311 16.08 11.30 -10.91
C THR A 311 14.98 10.27 -11.21
N ILE A 312 14.37 10.40 -12.39
CA ILE A 312 13.46 9.40 -12.96
C ILE A 312 14.18 8.71 -14.12
N THR A 313 14.35 7.39 -14.03
CA THR A 313 14.93 6.58 -15.10
C THR A 313 13.92 5.56 -15.58
N GLY A 314 13.73 5.43 -16.89
CA GLY A 314 12.98 4.34 -17.50
C GLY A 314 13.75 3.66 -18.61
N ALA A 315 13.57 2.35 -18.72
CA ALA A 315 14.09 1.56 -19.83
C ALA A 315 13.39 1.91 -21.15
N THR A 316 12.09 2.24 -21.10
CA THR A 316 11.34 2.79 -22.25
C THR A 316 11.27 4.30 -22.15
N ASN A 317 10.29 4.85 -21.42
CA ASN A 317 10.12 6.30 -21.23
C ASN A 317 10.51 6.71 -19.81
N GLY A 318 10.96 7.94 -19.59
CA GLY A 318 11.17 8.43 -18.23
C GLY A 318 9.82 8.56 -17.51
N VAL A 319 8.94 9.39 -18.07
CA VAL A 319 7.59 9.67 -17.60
C VAL A 319 6.59 9.43 -18.73
N THR A 320 5.48 8.76 -18.42
CA THR A 320 4.34 8.58 -19.34
C THR A 320 3.06 9.01 -18.65
N VAL A 321 2.32 9.92 -19.27
CA VAL A 321 1.06 10.46 -18.77
C VAL A 321 -0.04 10.28 -19.81
N THR A 322 -1.17 9.71 -19.40
CA THR A 322 -2.39 9.67 -20.20
C THR A 322 -3.52 10.32 -19.42
N ALA A 323 -4.21 11.29 -20.02
CA ALA A 323 -5.21 12.09 -19.34
C ALA A 323 -6.43 12.34 -20.23
N SER A 324 -7.55 11.65 -19.95
CA SER A 324 -8.71 11.63 -20.88
C SER A 324 -9.93 12.45 -20.46
N GLY A 325 -9.90 13.07 -19.28
CA GLY A 325 -11.02 13.88 -18.77
C GLY A 325 -10.63 14.86 -17.65
N VAL A 326 -9.37 15.29 -17.64
CA VAL A 326 -8.86 16.26 -16.66
C VAL A 326 -8.75 17.65 -17.25
N SER A 327 -8.88 18.67 -16.40
CA SER A 327 -8.64 20.06 -16.78
C SER A 327 -7.20 20.51 -16.56
N LEU A 328 -6.41 19.77 -15.78
CA LEU A 328 -5.05 20.13 -15.44
C LEU A 328 -4.14 18.90 -15.40
N VAL A 329 -3.04 18.98 -16.14
CA VAL A 329 -1.91 18.06 -16.10
C VAL A 329 -0.67 18.87 -15.75
N ASP A 330 -0.03 18.56 -14.64
CA ASP A 330 1.20 19.24 -14.20
C ASP A 330 2.31 18.20 -13.92
N VAL A 331 3.35 18.23 -14.75
CA VAL A 331 4.52 17.35 -14.65
C VAL A 331 5.73 18.20 -14.30
N ILE A 332 6.27 18.01 -13.11
CA ILE A 332 7.45 18.72 -12.59
C ILE A 332 8.57 17.72 -12.31
N ALA A 333 9.35 17.44 -13.35
CA ALA A 333 10.48 16.53 -13.29
C ALA A 333 11.79 17.27 -12.97
N ALA A 334 12.78 16.53 -12.46
CA ALA A 334 14.15 16.97 -12.31
C ALA A 334 14.93 16.33 -13.45
N ASP A 335 15.93 15.51 -13.14
CA ASP A 335 16.63 14.72 -14.13
C ASP A 335 15.73 13.57 -14.63
N VAL A 336 15.65 13.41 -15.95
CA VAL A 336 14.89 12.35 -16.59
C VAL A 336 15.77 11.61 -17.59
N THR A 337 15.85 10.29 -17.44
CA THR A 337 16.58 9.42 -18.37
C THR A 337 15.63 8.38 -18.98
N ALA A 338 15.54 8.35 -20.30
CA ALA A 338 14.79 7.37 -21.06
C ALA A 338 15.74 6.62 -22.01
N ASN A 339 15.96 5.33 -21.76
CA ASN A 339 16.94 4.53 -22.50
C ASN A 339 16.41 3.96 -23.83
N GLY A 340 15.09 4.01 -24.05
CA GLY A 340 14.47 3.38 -25.22
C GLY A 340 13.47 4.29 -25.96
N GLY A 341 12.88 5.27 -25.30
CA GLY A 341 11.82 6.13 -25.82
C GLY A 341 11.95 7.56 -25.32
N ASN A 342 10.82 8.16 -24.96
CA ASN A 342 10.70 9.58 -24.67
C ASN A 342 11.10 9.89 -23.23
N GLY A 343 11.74 11.04 -23.00
CA GLY A 343 12.03 11.53 -21.65
C GLY A 343 10.72 11.75 -20.89
N ILE A 344 9.92 12.71 -21.36
CA ILE A 344 8.57 12.99 -20.86
C ILE A 344 7.59 12.84 -22.02
N ASP A 345 6.58 11.98 -21.85
CA ASP A 345 5.55 11.71 -22.85
C ASP A 345 4.16 11.95 -22.24
N VAL A 346 3.42 12.92 -22.79
CA VAL A 346 2.12 13.34 -22.27
C VAL A 346 1.08 13.31 -23.38
N THR A 347 -0.04 12.63 -23.13
CA THR A 347 -1.23 12.67 -23.98
C THR A 347 -2.43 13.16 -23.18
N ALA A 348 -3.06 14.26 -23.63
CA ALA A 348 -4.21 14.86 -22.97
C ALA A 348 -5.35 15.15 -23.95
N THR A 349 -6.44 14.39 -23.87
CA THR A 349 -7.50 14.44 -24.89
C THR A 349 -8.66 15.37 -24.56
N HIS A 350 -8.69 16.00 -23.37
CA HIS A 350 -9.76 16.92 -23.01
C HIS A 350 -9.53 18.30 -23.68
N PRO A 351 -10.52 18.86 -24.40
CA PRO A 351 -10.40 20.18 -25.06
C PRO A 351 -9.99 21.37 -24.17
N ASN A 352 -10.24 21.28 -22.88
CA ASN A 352 -9.94 22.34 -21.91
C ASN A 352 -8.83 21.91 -20.95
N ALA A 353 -8.08 20.84 -21.25
CA ALA A 353 -6.90 20.49 -20.47
C ALA A 353 -5.86 21.59 -20.61
N ALA A 354 -5.37 22.10 -19.49
CA ALA A 354 -4.11 22.83 -19.43
C ALA A 354 -3.00 21.83 -19.08
N VAL A 355 -2.06 21.65 -20.00
CA VAL A 355 -0.95 20.71 -19.85
C VAL A 355 0.34 21.48 -19.64
N PHE A 356 0.99 21.23 -18.51
CA PHE A 356 2.29 21.77 -18.17
C PHE A 356 3.26 20.62 -17.97
N ALA A 357 4.31 20.56 -18.79
CA ALA A 357 5.43 19.67 -18.56
C ALA A 357 6.70 20.49 -18.37
N SER A 358 7.34 20.31 -17.23
CA SER A 358 8.56 21.00 -16.88
C SER A 358 9.64 20.04 -16.42
N SER A 359 10.88 20.35 -16.78
CA SER A 359 12.06 19.73 -16.19
C SER A 359 13.00 20.81 -15.67
N THR A 360 13.38 20.65 -14.41
CA THR A 360 14.38 21.47 -13.72
C THR A 360 15.80 20.93 -13.89
N GLY A 361 15.95 19.72 -14.43
CA GLY A 361 17.23 19.02 -14.59
C GLY A 361 17.56 18.73 -16.05
N LEU A 362 18.46 17.76 -16.26
CA LEU A 362 18.81 17.25 -17.59
C LEU A 362 17.79 16.19 -18.02
N ILE A 363 17.28 16.33 -19.25
CA ILE A 363 16.56 15.26 -19.94
C ILE A 363 17.50 14.56 -20.92
N THR A 364 17.67 13.24 -20.76
CA THR A 364 18.36 12.39 -21.72
C THR A 364 17.40 11.34 -22.25
N ALA A 365 17.20 11.27 -23.57
CA ALA A 365 16.26 10.34 -24.19
C ALA A 365 16.83 9.76 -25.49
N THR A 366 16.51 8.51 -25.80
CA THR A 366 16.82 7.95 -27.14
C THR A 366 15.74 8.29 -28.17
N GLY A 367 14.49 8.44 -27.73
CA GLY A 367 13.39 9.02 -28.49
C GLY A 367 13.38 10.54 -28.35
N ASP A 368 12.19 11.12 -28.18
CA ASP A 368 12.05 12.55 -27.98
C ASP A 368 12.39 12.95 -26.54
N GLY A 369 12.96 14.14 -26.34
CA GLY A 369 13.21 14.63 -24.98
C GLY A 369 11.90 14.87 -24.23
N VAL A 370 11.05 15.71 -24.81
CA VAL A 370 9.68 15.97 -24.34
C VAL A 370 8.73 15.88 -25.53
N ASN A 371 7.66 15.12 -25.37
CA ASN A 371 6.56 15.00 -26.33
C ASN A 371 5.23 15.25 -25.62
N ILE A 372 4.49 16.28 -26.05
CA ILE A 372 3.16 16.60 -25.55
C ILE A 372 2.17 16.61 -26.72
N ASP A 373 1.16 15.73 -26.66
CA ASP A 373 0.00 15.72 -27.55
C ASP A 373 -1.25 16.09 -26.72
N ALA A 374 -1.73 17.32 -26.89
CA ALA A 374 -2.86 17.85 -26.14
C ALA A 374 -3.95 18.39 -27.08
N VAL A 375 -5.22 18.20 -26.69
CA VAL A 375 -6.32 18.89 -27.37
C VAL A 375 -6.44 20.34 -26.88
N GLY A 376 -6.26 20.55 -25.58
CA GLY A 376 -6.27 21.87 -24.94
C GLY A 376 -4.94 22.61 -25.00
N GLU A 377 -4.70 23.52 -24.06
CA GLU A 377 -3.45 24.29 -23.99
C GLU A 377 -2.29 23.38 -23.55
N ALA A 378 -1.11 23.57 -24.16
CA ALA A 378 0.08 22.82 -23.80
C ALA A 378 1.32 23.71 -23.68
N THR A 379 2.06 23.54 -22.58
CA THR A 379 3.30 24.23 -22.31
C THR A 379 4.39 23.24 -21.92
N ALA A 380 5.54 23.31 -22.60
CA ALA A 380 6.78 22.66 -22.19
C ALA A 380 7.77 23.70 -21.67
N THR A 381 8.42 23.45 -20.52
CA THR A 381 9.53 24.26 -20.02
C THR A 381 10.71 23.36 -19.65
N VAL A 382 11.81 23.46 -20.39
CA VAL A 382 12.97 22.58 -20.23
C VAL A 382 14.26 23.36 -20.01
N ASN A 383 15.19 22.74 -19.31
CA ASN A 383 16.57 23.21 -19.21
C ASN A 383 17.40 22.59 -20.33
N ASP A 384 18.18 21.56 -20.01
CA ASP A 384 19.01 20.84 -20.98
C ASP A 384 18.29 19.57 -21.46
N VAL A 385 18.31 19.35 -22.77
CA VAL A 385 17.75 18.17 -23.42
C VAL A 385 18.78 17.57 -24.38
N THR A 386 19.04 16.28 -24.21
CA THR A 386 19.79 15.46 -25.16
C THR A 386 18.91 14.30 -25.62
N ALA A 387 18.44 14.37 -26.86
CA ALA A 387 17.49 13.42 -27.43
C ALA A 387 18.05 12.77 -28.70
N GLY A 388 17.72 11.50 -28.95
CA GLY A 388 17.98 10.86 -30.24
C GLY A 388 16.96 11.26 -31.31
N GLY A 389 15.71 11.49 -30.90
CA GLY A 389 14.60 12.03 -31.69
C GLY A 389 14.56 13.56 -31.68
N ALA A 390 13.36 14.14 -31.64
CA ALA A 390 13.18 15.56 -31.41
C ALA A 390 13.57 15.94 -29.98
N GLY A 391 14.05 17.17 -29.79
CA GLY A 391 14.35 17.68 -28.45
C GLY A 391 13.06 17.91 -27.67
N VAL A 392 12.21 18.80 -28.18
CA VAL A 392 10.91 19.12 -27.59
C VAL A 392 9.86 19.23 -28.69
N VAL A 393 8.75 18.51 -28.53
CA VAL A 393 7.57 18.54 -29.38
C VAL A 393 6.36 18.87 -28.52
N VAL A 394 5.61 19.91 -28.91
CA VAL A 394 4.33 20.28 -28.29
C VAL A 394 3.28 20.48 -29.37
N ASP A 395 2.30 19.60 -29.40
CA ASP A 395 1.15 19.67 -30.30
C ASP A 395 -0.11 20.00 -29.47
N SER A 396 -0.75 21.12 -29.78
CA SER A 396 -2.03 21.57 -29.21
C SER A 396 -3.08 21.69 -30.31
N ALA A 397 -4.15 20.88 -30.25
CA ALA A 397 -5.14 20.86 -31.33
C ALA A 397 -6.04 22.11 -31.39
N GLN A 398 -6.37 22.72 -30.25
CA GLN A 398 -7.38 23.79 -30.19
C GLN A 398 -6.87 25.12 -29.62
N ASN A 399 -5.86 25.09 -28.75
CA ASN A 399 -5.40 26.26 -28.02
C ASN A 399 -3.93 26.55 -28.33
N ASP A 400 -3.23 27.17 -27.40
CA ASP A 400 -1.84 27.57 -27.55
C ASP A 400 -0.88 26.41 -27.26
N ALA A 401 0.21 26.38 -28.02
CA ALA A 401 1.38 25.57 -27.74
C ALA A 401 2.55 26.49 -27.38
N THR A 402 3.08 26.35 -26.16
CA THR A 402 4.21 27.14 -25.67
C THR A 402 5.41 26.24 -25.37
N ILE A 403 6.59 26.64 -25.83
CA ILE A 403 7.86 25.99 -25.47
C ILE A 403 8.82 27.05 -24.92
N ASN A 404 9.31 26.82 -23.70
CA ASN A 404 10.35 27.62 -23.06
C ASN A 404 11.61 26.78 -22.88
N VAL A 405 12.72 27.20 -23.48
CA VAL A 405 14.02 26.54 -23.38
C VAL A 405 15.01 27.44 -22.64
N ASN A 406 15.43 26.98 -21.45
CA ASN A 406 16.38 27.70 -20.60
C ASN A 406 17.83 27.22 -20.78
N GLY A 407 18.03 26.01 -21.32
CA GLY A 407 19.33 25.39 -21.55
C GLY A 407 19.56 25.01 -23.01
N ASN A 408 20.39 23.99 -23.24
CA ASN A 408 20.70 23.48 -24.56
C ASN A 408 19.76 22.34 -24.95
N VAL A 409 19.12 22.44 -26.12
CA VAL A 409 18.33 21.35 -26.69
C VAL A 409 19.06 20.77 -27.88
N THR A 410 19.47 19.51 -27.75
CA THR A 410 20.11 18.73 -28.81
C THR A 410 19.21 17.54 -29.15
N GLY A 411 18.81 17.43 -30.41
CA GLY A 411 17.99 16.33 -30.92
C GLY A 411 17.92 16.39 -32.44
N GLY A 412 17.74 15.23 -33.09
CA GLY A 412 17.64 15.14 -34.55
C GLY A 412 16.51 15.97 -35.16
N GLY A 413 15.44 16.23 -34.38
CA GLY A 413 14.30 17.07 -34.78
C GLY A 413 14.30 18.51 -34.26
N GLY A 414 15.23 18.90 -33.38
CA GLY A 414 15.24 20.25 -32.77
C GLY A 414 14.03 20.52 -31.85
N VAL A 415 13.48 21.73 -31.92
CA VAL A 415 12.30 22.18 -31.16
C VAL A 415 11.14 22.44 -32.13
N SER A 416 9.98 21.84 -31.87
CA SER A 416 8.78 21.94 -32.72
C SER A 416 7.53 22.19 -31.87
N ALA A 417 6.71 23.14 -32.31
CA ALA A 417 5.38 23.38 -31.72
C ALA A 417 4.33 23.56 -32.82
N THR A 418 3.18 22.91 -32.64
CA THR A 418 1.99 23.01 -33.50
C THR A 418 0.80 23.42 -32.65
N ALA A 419 0.02 24.41 -33.09
CA ALA A 419 -1.13 24.90 -32.32
C ALA A 419 -2.33 25.23 -33.19
N GLY A 420 -3.55 25.03 -32.66
CA GLY A 420 -4.79 25.48 -33.30
C GLY A 420 -5.02 26.99 -33.24
N ALA A 421 -4.45 27.66 -32.22
CA ALA A 421 -4.61 29.11 -32.01
C ALA A 421 -3.29 29.89 -32.18
N GLY A 422 -2.29 29.63 -31.33
CA GLY A 422 -1.00 30.34 -31.34
C GLY A 422 0.18 29.47 -30.94
N VAL A 423 1.34 29.71 -31.57
CA VAL A 423 2.60 29.06 -31.22
C VAL A 423 3.56 30.10 -30.64
N VAL A 424 4.05 29.84 -29.43
CA VAL A 424 5.13 30.62 -28.80
C VAL A 424 6.31 29.69 -28.53
N VAL A 425 7.46 29.99 -29.13
CA VAL A 425 8.72 29.31 -28.83
C VAL A 425 9.72 30.37 -28.37
N ASP A 426 10.09 30.30 -27.09
CA ASP A 426 11.09 31.17 -26.48
C ASP A 426 12.34 30.35 -26.13
N SER A 427 13.51 30.82 -26.57
CA SER A 427 14.80 30.19 -26.32
C SER A 427 15.79 31.24 -25.84
N ALA A 428 16.23 31.10 -24.59
CA ALA A 428 17.19 32.03 -23.99
C ALA A 428 18.64 31.79 -24.48
N GLN A 429 18.92 30.66 -25.13
CA GLN A 429 20.25 30.23 -25.61
C GLN A 429 20.24 29.98 -27.14
N ASN A 430 21.39 30.21 -27.78
CA ASN A 430 21.52 30.55 -29.21
C ASN A 430 21.49 29.38 -30.22
N ASP A 431 21.16 28.15 -29.80
CA ASP A 431 21.32 26.94 -30.64
C ASP A 431 20.02 26.14 -30.87
N ALA A 432 18.85 26.63 -30.44
CA ALA A 432 17.58 26.00 -30.80
C ALA A 432 17.25 26.28 -32.28
N THR A 433 17.32 25.27 -33.15
CA THR A 433 16.64 25.34 -34.45
C THR A 433 15.14 25.25 -34.18
N ILE A 434 14.46 26.39 -34.24
CA ILE A 434 13.03 26.52 -33.99
C ILE A 434 12.29 26.31 -35.31
N ASN A 435 11.46 25.26 -35.39
CA ASN A 435 10.58 25.04 -36.54
C ASN A 435 9.12 25.28 -36.09
N VAL A 436 8.54 26.41 -36.48
CA VAL A 436 7.13 26.74 -36.25
C VAL A 436 6.37 26.45 -37.54
N ASN A 437 5.59 25.38 -37.55
CA ASN A 437 4.65 25.09 -38.63
C ASN A 437 3.26 25.55 -38.19
N GLY A 438 2.71 26.54 -38.88
CA GLY A 438 1.36 27.07 -38.63
C GLY A 438 0.28 26.41 -39.48
#